data_AF-A0A1T0CAP7-F1
#
_entry.id   AF-A0A1T0CAP7-F1
#
_cell.length_a   1.000
_cell.length_b   1.000
_cell.length_c   1.000
_cell.angle_alpha   90.00
_cell.angle_beta   90.00
_cell.angle_gamma   90.00
#
_symmetry.space_group_name_H-M   'P 1'
#
loop_
_entity.id
_entity.type
_entity.pdbx_description
1 polymer ?
#
loop_
_entity_poly.entity_id
_entity_poly.type
_entity_poly.pdbx_seq_one_letter_code
_entity_poly.pdbx_strand_id
1 'polypeptide(L)'
;MADLTADLGLSMPCNVIFTGVAGTGKTHRLQQLAKQYTDVVQSVNVDQLGKTLVQTLSWRDVIVLVFLHKLQQGQELLKVADIVASPFFQYKAVVNNRQEHLEQTAWTTLRQYARSGSLSNHNPSTNHNPSNHHPSNHQPSYQTPFNHNSQISSQAYFAKDSSSHWYLLSDSLPLLTDLQAQLDSYLASVANIHQREQCRYVMVSFHQAYGYDEFVEGIRPYVDDDGKMHYDIQAGAFVRLCERAWQDPTHRYAVLIDEINRANVVQVFGELLSLIEPSKRMGQPHAMQVNLAYSGRLFGVPSNVDIYATMNVQDRSLMPLDTAFRRRFEFVLLLPNSQELPCIDNPYDHKQIDLAKILDGLNTRLLQHAGEQALLGQAYFYGIDSVAGLITVMVKQVLPQLLNDLSQAQLIEVLNLSMVPWLLPITDIIITSASSNPVINQNKDVAYAVGQYAGQSMNHMLSHGSSLHINPNMIRLLTKLPMAINPITNSTINPEQHNNPFLQSETWASLYD
;
A
#
# COMPACT_ATOMS: atom_id res chain seq x y z
N MET A 1 3.93 -29.65 -29.75
CA MET A 1 3.37 -29.05 -28.53
C MET A 1 4.45 -28.44 -27.61
N ALA A 2 5.74 -28.48 -27.94
CA ALA A 2 6.83 -27.89 -27.14
C ALA A 2 7.13 -26.41 -27.46
N ASP A 3 6.35 -25.77 -28.35
CA ASP A 3 6.62 -24.42 -28.88
C ASP A 3 5.77 -23.29 -28.27
N LEU A 4 4.88 -23.59 -27.31
CA LEU A 4 3.97 -22.58 -26.74
C LEU A 4 4.57 -21.78 -25.57
N THR A 5 5.73 -22.16 -25.03
CA THR A 5 6.38 -21.42 -23.94
C THR A 5 7.29 -20.30 -24.42
N ALA A 6 7.81 -20.37 -25.64
CA ALA A 6 8.66 -19.33 -26.21
C ALA A 6 7.87 -18.07 -26.63
N ASP A 7 6.57 -18.21 -26.92
CA ASP A 7 5.75 -17.15 -27.52
C ASP A 7 5.14 -16.17 -26.49
N LEU A 8 5.28 -16.45 -25.18
CA LEU A 8 4.72 -15.62 -24.11
C LEU A 8 5.75 -14.73 -23.39
N GLY A 9 7.04 -14.83 -23.73
CA GLY A 9 8.09 -13.95 -23.18
C GLY A 9 8.30 -13.99 -21.66
N LEU A 10 7.65 -14.91 -20.95
CA LEU A 10 7.76 -15.05 -19.49
C LEU A 10 8.99 -15.89 -19.13
N SER A 11 9.83 -15.37 -18.26
CA SER A 11 10.99 -16.09 -17.69
C SER A 11 10.58 -17.36 -16.95
N MET A 12 11.52 -18.26 -16.67
CA MET A 12 11.26 -19.48 -15.88
C MET A 12 10.56 -19.16 -14.54
N PRO A 13 9.66 -20.03 -14.04
CA PRO A 13 9.09 -19.89 -12.70
C PRO A 13 10.17 -19.85 -11.63
N CYS A 14 10.02 -18.95 -10.66
CA CYS A 14 11.00 -18.68 -9.62
C CYS A 14 10.55 -19.17 -8.24
N ASN A 15 11.48 -19.73 -7.47
CA ASN A 15 11.32 -20.10 -6.07
C ASN A 15 12.49 -19.53 -5.25
N VAL A 16 12.24 -18.54 -4.40
CA VAL A 16 13.29 -17.86 -3.63
C VAL A 16 12.92 -17.76 -2.16
N ILE A 17 13.88 -18.05 -1.29
CA ILE A 17 13.79 -17.80 0.16
C ILE A 17 14.81 -16.72 0.52
N PHE A 18 14.33 -15.57 0.98
CA PHE A 18 15.14 -14.53 1.57
C PHE A 18 15.49 -14.90 3.01
N THR A 19 16.79 -15.08 3.29
CA THR A 19 17.30 -15.38 4.63
C THR A 19 18.07 -14.19 5.18
N GLY A 20 18.38 -14.22 6.48
CA GLY A 20 19.20 -13.21 7.13
C GLY A 20 18.73 -12.90 8.55
N VAL A 21 19.55 -12.16 9.29
CA VAL A 21 19.28 -11.78 10.68
C VAL A 21 18.05 -10.88 10.82
N ALA A 22 17.56 -10.71 12.04
CA ALA A 22 16.45 -9.82 12.33
C ALA A 22 16.77 -8.39 11.86
N GLY A 23 15.78 -7.73 11.26
CA GLY A 23 15.88 -6.33 10.82
C GLY A 23 16.56 -6.08 9.47
N THR A 24 16.94 -7.10 8.68
CA THR A 24 17.55 -6.89 7.35
C THR A 24 16.56 -6.54 6.24
N GLY A 25 15.27 -6.42 6.56
CA GLY A 25 14.23 -5.99 5.61
C GLY A 25 13.60 -7.11 4.77
N LYS A 26 13.71 -8.39 5.18
CA LYS A 26 13.12 -9.54 4.47
C LYS A 26 11.62 -9.37 4.15
N THR A 27 10.80 -9.04 5.15
CA THR A 27 9.35 -8.83 4.96
C THR A 27 9.07 -7.62 4.07
N HIS A 28 9.86 -6.55 4.19
CA HIS A 28 9.79 -5.40 3.29
C HIS A 28 10.12 -5.79 1.84
N ARG A 29 11.09 -6.70 1.63
CA ARG A 29 11.40 -7.24 0.30
C ARG A 29 10.22 -8.00 -0.30
N LEU A 30 9.49 -8.80 0.49
CA LEU A 30 8.23 -9.42 0.02
C LEU A 30 7.18 -8.37 -0.36
N GLN A 31 7.02 -7.31 0.43
CA GLN A 31 6.09 -6.22 0.10
C GLN A 31 6.47 -5.47 -1.18
N GLN A 32 7.77 -5.28 -1.44
CA GLN A 32 8.25 -4.72 -2.70
C GLN A 32 7.91 -5.64 -3.88
N LEU A 33 8.06 -6.94 -3.72
CA LEU A 33 7.66 -7.93 -4.73
C LEU A 33 6.15 -7.88 -4.96
N ALA A 34 5.33 -7.84 -3.90
CA ALA A 34 3.87 -7.74 -4.01
C ALA A 34 3.41 -6.61 -4.94
N LYS A 35 4.05 -5.44 -4.86
CA LYS A 35 3.78 -4.30 -5.74
C LYS A 35 4.00 -4.61 -7.22
N GLN A 36 4.95 -5.49 -7.56
CA GLN A 36 5.21 -5.91 -8.95
C GLN A 36 4.13 -6.82 -9.52
N TYR A 37 3.34 -7.46 -8.64
CA TYR A 37 2.20 -8.31 -9.01
C TYR A 37 0.86 -7.59 -8.75
N THR A 38 0.88 -6.27 -8.63
CA THR A 38 -0.33 -5.46 -8.40
C THR A 38 -0.51 -4.53 -9.58
N ASP A 39 -1.58 -4.75 -10.35
CA ASP A 39 -1.95 -3.86 -11.43
C ASP A 39 -2.97 -2.85 -10.91
N VAL A 40 -2.75 -1.56 -11.18
CA VAL A 40 -3.79 -0.55 -11.01
C VAL A 40 -4.72 -0.70 -12.20
N VAL A 41 -5.82 -1.44 -12.03
CA VAL A 41 -6.85 -1.50 -13.06
C VAL A 41 -7.43 -0.10 -13.18
N GLN A 42 -7.28 0.51 -14.35
CA GLN A 42 -8.09 1.68 -14.72
C GLN A 42 -9.54 1.21 -14.78
N SER A 43 -10.22 1.36 -13.65
CA SER A 43 -11.65 1.23 -13.46
C SER A 43 -12.40 1.98 -14.56
N VAL A 44 -13.47 1.37 -15.07
CA VAL A 44 -14.53 1.96 -15.92
C VAL A 44 -14.38 3.47 -16.16
N ASN A 45 -14.12 3.87 -17.41
CA ASN A 45 -13.93 5.26 -17.77
C ASN A 45 -15.12 6.11 -17.28
N VAL A 46 -14.86 7.00 -16.32
CA VAL A 46 -15.88 7.90 -15.72
C VAL A 46 -16.62 8.67 -16.81
N ASP A 47 -15.94 9.05 -17.88
CA ASP A 47 -16.56 9.73 -19.02
C ASP A 47 -17.57 8.85 -19.75
N GLN A 48 -17.34 7.53 -19.81
CA GLN A 48 -18.28 6.60 -20.44
C GLN A 48 -19.53 6.41 -19.59
N LEU A 49 -19.40 6.36 -18.25
CA LEU A 49 -20.55 6.35 -17.35
C LEU A 49 -21.34 7.65 -17.44
N GLY A 50 -20.64 8.79 -17.47
CA GLY A 50 -21.25 10.11 -17.65
C GLY A 50 -22.01 10.22 -18.96
N LYS A 51 -21.44 9.74 -20.07
CA LYS A 51 -22.12 9.66 -21.38
C LYS A 51 -23.35 8.75 -21.37
N THR A 52 -23.25 7.60 -20.70
CA THR A 52 -24.38 6.64 -20.57
C THR A 52 -25.53 7.26 -19.78
N LEU A 53 -25.22 7.94 -18.66
CA LEU A 53 -26.20 8.64 -17.83
C LEU A 53 -27.00 9.68 -18.63
N VAL A 54 -26.32 10.51 -19.44
CA VAL A 54 -26.98 11.60 -20.17
C VAL A 54 -27.57 11.16 -21.53
N GLN A 55 -27.39 9.91 -21.94
CA GLN A 55 -27.70 9.46 -23.29
C GLN A 55 -29.18 9.65 -23.64
N THR A 56 -30.08 9.23 -22.74
CA THR A 56 -31.53 9.29 -22.92
C THR A 56 -32.16 10.60 -22.42
N LEU A 57 -31.41 11.42 -21.66
CA LEU A 57 -31.92 12.64 -21.04
C LEU A 57 -32.17 13.77 -22.05
N SER A 58 -33.16 14.63 -21.81
CA SER A 58 -33.33 15.85 -22.60
C SER A 58 -32.35 16.94 -22.18
N TRP A 59 -32.17 18.00 -22.98
CA TRP A 59 -31.35 19.16 -22.56
C TRP A 59 -31.88 19.81 -21.28
N ARG A 60 -33.20 19.80 -21.07
CA ARG A 60 -33.81 20.25 -19.81
C ARG A 60 -33.31 19.40 -18.65
N ASP A 61 -33.41 18.08 -18.77
CA ASP A 61 -33.05 17.14 -17.71
C ASP A 61 -31.55 17.19 -17.40
N VAL A 62 -30.71 17.34 -18.42
CA VAL A 62 -29.25 17.52 -18.21
C VAL A 62 -28.96 18.82 -17.45
N ILE A 63 -29.63 19.93 -17.78
CA ILE A 63 -29.45 21.19 -17.03
C ILE A 63 -29.96 21.03 -15.59
N VAL A 64 -31.10 20.37 -15.38
CA VAL A 64 -31.57 20.04 -14.02
C VAL A 64 -30.55 19.19 -13.29
N LEU A 65 -29.96 18.18 -13.93
CA LEU A 65 -28.95 17.29 -13.34
C LEU A 65 -27.69 18.07 -12.94
N VAL A 66 -27.29 19.08 -13.72
CA VAL A 66 -26.23 20.03 -13.33
C VAL A 66 -26.60 20.78 -12.05
N PHE A 67 -27.84 21.30 -11.96
CA PHE A 67 -28.31 21.99 -10.75
C PHE A 67 -28.37 21.07 -9.54
N LEU A 68 -28.91 19.85 -9.67
CA LEU A 68 -28.97 18.89 -8.56
C LEU A 68 -27.56 18.54 -8.03
N HIS A 69 -26.61 18.30 -8.93
CA HIS A 69 -25.23 18.04 -8.54
C HIS A 69 -24.57 19.24 -7.85
N LYS A 70 -24.80 20.46 -8.36
CA LYS A 70 -24.27 21.69 -7.75
C LYS A 70 -24.92 22.02 -6.41
N LEU A 71 -26.21 21.73 -6.25
CA LEU A 71 -26.94 21.87 -5.01
C LEU A 71 -26.35 20.95 -3.91
N GLN A 72 -26.01 19.70 -4.23
CA GLN A 72 -25.30 18.80 -3.30
C GLN A 72 -23.92 19.33 -2.88
N GLN A 73 -23.29 20.17 -3.70
CA GLN A 73 -22.01 20.85 -3.39
C GLN A 73 -22.22 22.21 -2.68
N GLY A 74 -23.46 22.57 -2.32
CA GLY A 74 -23.79 23.84 -1.69
C GLY A 74 -23.84 25.05 -2.65
N GLN A 75 -23.86 24.82 -3.96
CA GLN A 75 -23.92 25.88 -4.98
C GLN A 75 -25.31 25.91 -5.65
N GLU A 76 -26.15 26.88 -5.26
CA GLU A 76 -27.54 26.99 -5.75
C GLU A 76 -27.70 27.89 -7.00
N LEU A 77 -26.79 28.86 -7.17
CA LEU A 77 -26.84 29.89 -8.20
C LEU A 77 -25.78 29.64 -9.27
N LEU A 78 -26.20 29.50 -10.53
CA LEU A 78 -25.32 29.20 -11.67
C LEU A 78 -25.49 30.22 -12.80
N LYS A 79 -24.39 30.65 -13.43
CA LYS A 79 -24.43 31.34 -14.73
C LYS A 79 -24.51 30.32 -15.86
N VAL A 80 -24.89 30.79 -17.06
CA VAL A 80 -24.92 29.94 -18.26
C VAL A 80 -23.55 29.32 -18.54
N ALA A 81 -22.47 30.08 -18.33
CA ALA A 81 -21.10 29.58 -18.46
C ALA A 81 -20.81 28.40 -17.50
N ASP A 82 -21.28 28.46 -16.25
CA ASP A 82 -21.09 27.38 -15.27
C ASP A 82 -21.84 26.12 -15.67
N ILE A 83 -23.04 26.28 -16.25
CA ILE A 83 -23.86 25.18 -16.76
C ILE A 83 -23.17 24.50 -17.94
N VAL A 84 -22.69 25.28 -18.90
CA VAL A 84 -21.99 24.75 -20.09
C VAL A 84 -20.67 24.09 -19.69
N ALA A 85 -19.93 24.64 -18.73
CA ALA A 85 -18.67 24.07 -18.25
C ALA A 85 -18.84 22.75 -17.46
N SER A 86 -20.07 22.40 -17.06
CA SER A 86 -20.33 21.19 -16.27
C SER A 86 -20.06 19.90 -17.07
N PRO A 87 -19.45 18.86 -16.47
CA PRO A 87 -19.20 17.58 -17.13
C PRO A 87 -20.45 16.97 -17.77
N PHE A 88 -21.60 17.01 -17.10
CA PHE A 88 -22.84 16.44 -17.63
C PHE A 88 -23.34 17.15 -18.89
N PHE A 89 -23.19 18.49 -18.96
CA PHE A 89 -23.55 19.26 -20.14
C PHE A 89 -22.62 18.94 -21.31
N GLN A 90 -21.32 18.83 -21.04
CA GLN A 90 -20.30 18.44 -22.02
C GLN A 90 -20.51 17.01 -22.53
N TYR A 91 -20.81 16.06 -21.65
CA TYR A 91 -21.15 14.69 -22.05
C TYR A 91 -22.37 14.68 -22.99
N LYS A 92 -23.40 15.48 -22.70
CA LYS A 92 -24.58 15.57 -23.57
C LYS A 92 -24.25 16.19 -24.93
N ALA A 93 -23.42 17.23 -24.94
CA ALA A 93 -22.94 17.85 -26.18
C ALA A 93 -22.23 16.82 -27.07
N VAL A 94 -21.32 16.03 -26.49
CA VAL A 94 -20.60 14.96 -27.20
C VAL A 94 -21.55 13.88 -27.70
N VAL A 95 -22.46 13.37 -26.86
CA VAL A 95 -23.43 12.32 -27.26
C VAL A 95 -24.33 12.79 -28.41
N ASN A 96 -24.67 14.07 -28.44
CA ASN A 96 -25.49 14.67 -29.50
C ASN A 96 -24.68 15.20 -30.69
N ASN A 97 -23.36 14.95 -30.75
CA ASN A 97 -22.45 15.46 -31.77
C ASN A 97 -22.53 16.99 -31.96
N ARG A 98 -22.64 17.75 -30.87
CA ARG A 98 -22.67 19.22 -30.88
C ARG A 98 -21.37 19.80 -30.31
N GLN A 99 -20.72 20.67 -31.09
CA GLN A 99 -19.49 21.36 -30.67
C GLN A 99 -19.62 22.89 -30.66
N GLU A 100 -20.67 23.45 -31.28
CA GLU A 100 -20.90 24.89 -31.38
C GLU A 100 -22.24 25.29 -30.75
N HIS A 101 -22.42 26.59 -30.48
CA HIS A 101 -23.67 27.17 -29.94
C HIS A 101 -24.17 26.54 -28.63
N LEU A 102 -23.26 26.05 -27.80
CA LEU A 102 -23.58 25.38 -26.52
C LEU A 102 -24.24 26.35 -25.52
N GLU A 103 -23.74 27.57 -25.40
CA GLU A 103 -24.35 28.60 -24.54
C GLU A 103 -25.76 28.98 -24.99
N GLN A 104 -25.98 29.10 -26.30
CA GLN A 104 -27.29 29.38 -26.87
C GLN A 104 -28.26 28.22 -26.59
N THR A 105 -27.78 26.98 -26.65
CA THR A 105 -28.57 25.77 -26.31
C THR A 105 -28.99 25.78 -24.84
N ALA A 106 -28.05 26.07 -23.92
CA ALA A 106 -28.33 26.20 -22.50
C ALA A 106 -29.33 27.33 -22.22
N TRP A 107 -29.07 28.52 -22.78
CA TRP A 107 -29.91 29.69 -22.60
C TRP A 107 -31.33 29.51 -23.12
N THR A 108 -31.48 28.91 -24.31
CA THR A 108 -32.80 28.65 -24.92
C THR A 108 -33.60 27.66 -24.08
N THR A 109 -32.96 26.61 -23.59
CA THR A 109 -33.58 25.60 -22.72
C THR A 109 -34.01 26.23 -21.39
N LEU A 110 -33.13 27.01 -20.74
CA LEU A 110 -33.45 27.71 -19.50
C LEU A 110 -34.66 28.62 -19.67
N ARG A 111 -34.69 29.42 -20.75
CA ARG A 111 -35.80 30.33 -21.05
C ARG A 111 -37.12 29.59 -21.32
N GLN A 112 -37.06 28.46 -22.03
CA GLN A 112 -38.24 27.66 -22.35
C GLN A 112 -38.91 27.08 -21.09
N TYR A 113 -38.13 26.74 -20.07
CA TYR A 113 -38.61 26.17 -18.81
C TYR A 113 -38.50 27.15 -17.62
N ALA A 114 -38.45 28.45 -17.90
CA ALA A 114 -38.39 29.51 -16.89
C ALA A 114 -39.79 29.93 -16.40
N ARG A 115 -39.89 30.36 -15.14
CA ARG A 115 -41.10 31.03 -14.63
C ARG A 115 -41.38 32.32 -15.41
N SER A 116 -42.62 32.51 -15.88
CA SER A 116 -43.02 33.57 -16.83
C SER A 116 -42.74 35.01 -16.38
N GLY A 117 -42.48 35.26 -15.09
CA GLY A 117 -42.11 36.58 -14.55
C GLY A 117 -40.62 36.83 -14.34
N SER A 118 -39.75 35.83 -14.60
CA SER A 118 -38.33 35.88 -14.25
C SER A 118 -37.40 36.37 -15.37
N LEU A 119 -37.95 36.67 -16.54
CA LEU A 119 -37.20 36.94 -17.78
C LEU A 119 -37.00 38.44 -18.09
N SER A 120 -37.41 39.35 -17.21
CA SER A 120 -37.27 40.79 -17.46
C SER A 120 -35.83 41.26 -17.20
N ASN A 121 -35.06 41.50 -18.26
CA ASN A 121 -34.15 42.63 -18.33
C ASN A 121 -33.96 43.10 -19.78
N HIS A 122 -33.93 44.43 -19.93
CA HIS A 122 -33.91 45.25 -21.15
C HIS A 122 -33.15 44.68 -22.35
N ASN A 123 -33.80 44.75 -23.52
CA ASN A 123 -33.15 44.67 -24.83
C ASN A 123 -32.72 46.09 -25.26
N PRO A 124 -31.52 46.31 -25.83
CA PRO A 124 -31.12 47.62 -26.33
C PRO A 124 -31.88 47.96 -27.62
N SER A 125 -32.26 49.22 -27.69
CA SER A 125 -33.07 49.92 -28.70
C SER A 125 -32.68 49.70 -30.17
N THR A 126 -33.69 49.53 -31.03
CA THR A 126 -33.65 50.05 -32.40
C THR A 126 -34.69 51.16 -32.57
N ASN A 127 -34.17 52.33 -32.95
CA ASN A 127 -34.87 53.57 -33.29
C ASN A 127 -35.88 53.37 -34.43
N HIS A 128 -37.10 53.91 -34.30
CA HIS A 128 -37.54 55.11 -35.03
C HIS A 128 -39.04 55.40 -34.85
N ASN A 129 -39.35 56.68 -34.65
CA ASN A 129 -40.53 57.38 -35.15
C ASN A 129 -40.16 58.89 -35.20
N PRO A 130 -40.94 59.85 -35.77
CA PRO A 130 -42.37 59.77 -36.16
C PRO A 130 -42.66 60.41 -37.55
N SER A 131 -43.79 60.24 -38.23
CA SER A 131 -45.10 60.86 -37.95
C SER A 131 -46.01 60.85 -39.22
N ASN A 132 -47.33 60.95 -38.99
CA ASN A 132 -48.42 61.58 -39.79
C ASN A 132 -49.30 60.83 -40.84
N HIS A 133 -50.60 60.82 -40.50
CA HIS A 133 -51.85 61.12 -41.26
C HIS A 133 -52.38 60.31 -42.47
N HIS A 134 -53.56 59.66 -42.24
CA HIS A 134 -54.86 59.71 -42.96
C HIS A 134 -54.98 59.29 -44.47
N PRO A 135 -56.20 59.01 -45.00
CA PRO A 135 -57.01 57.78 -44.87
C PRO A 135 -57.31 57.09 -46.24
N SER A 136 -58.11 56.02 -46.22
CA SER A 136 -58.92 55.41 -47.31
C SER A 136 -58.35 54.28 -48.20
N ASN A 137 -59.03 53.13 -48.07
CA ASN A 137 -59.41 52.09 -49.03
C ASN A 137 -58.52 51.76 -50.24
N HIS A 138 -57.98 50.54 -50.26
CA HIS A 138 -58.59 49.41 -50.99
C HIS A 138 -57.98 48.06 -50.55
N GLN A 139 -58.87 47.16 -50.09
CA GLN A 139 -58.76 45.69 -50.05
C GLN A 139 -58.59 45.07 -51.46
N PRO A 140 -58.46 43.73 -51.62
CA PRO A 140 -58.08 42.64 -50.71
C PRO A 140 -56.91 41.81 -51.28
N SER A 141 -56.20 40.96 -50.54
CA SER A 141 -56.43 39.50 -50.38
C SER A 141 -55.04 38.94 -50.02
N TYR A 142 -54.80 38.17 -48.97
CA TYR A 142 -55.45 36.92 -48.59
C TYR A 142 -55.43 36.72 -47.06
N GLN A 143 -56.59 36.31 -46.53
CA GLN A 143 -56.83 35.35 -45.44
C GLN A 143 -55.97 35.41 -44.15
N THR A 144 -56.57 36.06 -43.16
CA THR A 144 -56.60 35.77 -41.71
C THR A 144 -57.12 34.34 -41.38
N PRO A 145 -57.16 33.86 -40.11
CA PRO A 145 -56.88 34.55 -38.85
C PRO A 145 -55.98 33.80 -37.83
N PHE A 146 -55.47 34.60 -36.90
CA PHE A 146 -55.27 34.26 -35.50
C PHE A 146 -56.12 33.06 -35.06
N ASN A 147 -55.45 32.01 -34.58
CA ASN A 147 -56.11 30.96 -33.84
C ASN A 147 -55.51 30.87 -32.43
N HIS A 148 -56.39 31.01 -31.44
CA HIS A 148 -56.14 30.71 -30.05
C HIS A 148 -55.49 29.33 -29.91
N ASN A 149 -54.27 29.27 -29.36
CA ASN A 149 -53.78 28.13 -28.61
C ASN A 149 -52.49 28.51 -27.87
N SER A 150 -52.62 28.95 -26.63
CA SER A 150 -51.51 28.93 -25.67
C SER A 150 -51.97 28.38 -24.32
N GLN A 151 -52.77 27.31 -24.36
CA GLN A 151 -52.81 26.32 -23.29
C GLN A 151 -51.70 25.29 -23.53
N ILE A 152 -50.46 25.66 -23.20
CA ILE A 152 -49.44 24.71 -22.74
C ILE A 152 -48.79 25.38 -21.55
N SER A 153 -49.35 25.15 -20.36
CA SER A 153 -48.65 25.36 -19.11
C SER A 153 -47.51 24.33 -19.03
N SER A 154 -46.39 24.61 -19.69
CA SER A 154 -45.15 23.88 -19.47
C SER A 154 -44.70 24.17 -18.05
N GLN A 155 -44.58 23.12 -17.25
CA GLN A 155 -44.11 23.20 -15.87
C GLN A 155 -42.76 23.93 -15.82
N ALA A 156 -42.68 24.99 -15.01
CA ALA A 156 -41.47 25.79 -14.86
C ALA A 156 -40.50 25.10 -13.88
N TYR A 157 -39.23 25.00 -14.26
CA TYR A 157 -38.17 24.41 -13.44
C TYR A 157 -37.15 25.45 -12.98
N PHE A 158 -36.98 26.53 -13.75
CA PHE A 158 -35.92 27.50 -13.52
C PHE A 158 -36.46 28.90 -13.25
N ALA A 159 -35.67 29.68 -12.51
CA ALA A 159 -35.81 31.11 -12.41
C ALA A 159 -34.43 31.78 -12.45
N LYS A 160 -34.43 33.07 -12.73
CA LYS A 160 -33.27 33.93 -12.90
C LYS A 160 -33.37 35.11 -11.94
N ASP A 161 -32.33 35.35 -11.18
CA ASP A 161 -32.24 36.49 -10.25
C ASP A 161 -31.91 37.81 -10.99
N SER A 162 -31.90 38.91 -10.24
CA SER A 162 -31.53 40.24 -10.76
C SER A 162 -30.07 40.33 -11.24
N SER A 163 -29.20 39.47 -10.72
CA SER A 163 -27.76 39.41 -11.01
C SER A 163 -27.42 38.46 -12.16
N SER A 164 -28.44 37.95 -12.86
CA SER A 164 -28.35 36.99 -13.95
C SER A 164 -27.85 35.58 -13.62
N HIS A 165 -27.95 35.16 -12.36
CA HIS A 165 -27.80 33.77 -11.98
C HIS A 165 -29.13 33.03 -12.12
N TRP A 166 -29.05 31.78 -12.53
CA TRP A 166 -30.15 30.85 -12.62
C TRP A 166 -30.16 29.94 -11.39
N TYR A 167 -31.35 29.56 -10.95
CA TYR A 167 -31.56 28.58 -9.88
C TYR A 167 -32.73 27.67 -10.21
N LEU A 168 -32.72 26.50 -9.57
CA LEU A 168 -33.79 25.51 -9.65
C LEU A 168 -34.93 25.90 -8.69
N LEU A 169 -36.17 25.87 -9.15
CA LEU A 169 -37.34 26.19 -8.33
C LEU A 169 -37.57 25.09 -7.29
N SER A 170 -37.75 25.47 -6.03
CA SER A 170 -38.12 24.56 -4.93
C SER A 170 -39.33 23.69 -5.26
N ASP A 171 -40.33 24.30 -5.90
CA ASP A 171 -41.60 23.65 -6.26
C ASP A 171 -41.42 22.56 -7.32
N SER A 172 -40.29 22.56 -8.02
CA SER A 172 -39.95 21.54 -9.01
C SER A 172 -39.26 20.32 -8.42
N LEU A 173 -38.66 20.42 -7.23
CA LEU A 173 -37.89 19.34 -6.59
C LEU A 173 -38.66 18.03 -6.42
N PRO A 174 -39.95 18.02 -6.00
CA PRO A 174 -40.71 16.77 -5.86
C PRO A 174 -40.88 15.98 -7.16
N LEU A 175 -40.69 16.62 -8.32
CA LEU A 175 -40.85 16.02 -9.64
C LEU A 175 -39.56 15.43 -10.19
N LEU A 176 -38.45 15.65 -9.49
CA LEU A 176 -37.10 15.35 -9.94
C LEU A 176 -36.51 14.13 -9.21
N THR A 177 -37.33 13.39 -8.46
CA THR A 177 -36.92 12.23 -7.65
C THR A 177 -36.21 11.16 -8.48
N ASP A 178 -36.70 10.87 -9.69
CA ASP A 178 -36.10 9.85 -10.55
C ASP A 178 -34.74 10.30 -11.10
N LEU A 179 -34.61 11.59 -11.43
CA LEU A 179 -33.37 12.17 -11.91
C LEU A 179 -32.33 12.29 -10.78
N GLN A 180 -32.80 12.60 -9.58
CA GLN A 180 -32.00 12.59 -8.35
C GLN A 180 -31.47 11.18 -8.06
N ALA A 181 -32.32 10.14 -8.15
CA ALA A 181 -31.90 8.76 -7.96
C ALA A 181 -30.86 8.30 -9.01
N GLN A 182 -30.99 8.73 -10.27
CA GLN A 182 -30.00 8.47 -11.30
C GLN A 182 -28.65 9.15 -11.02
N LEU A 183 -28.66 10.40 -10.54
CA LEU A 183 -27.45 11.11 -10.13
C LEU A 183 -26.78 10.41 -8.95
N ASP A 184 -27.53 10.02 -7.92
CA ASP A 184 -27.00 9.34 -6.74
C ASP A 184 -26.39 7.97 -7.09
N SER A 185 -27.04 7.20 -7.98
CA SER A 185 -26.49 5.94 -8.49
C SER A 185 -25.21 6.15 -9.28
N TYR A 186 -25.12 7.22 -10.07
CA TYR A 186 -23.91 7.58 -10.80
C TYR A 186 -22.77 7.95 -9.83
N LEU A 187 -23.03 8.81 -8.86
CA LEU A 187 -22.03 9.23 -7.86
C LEU A 187 -21.55 8.06 -7.01
N ALA A 188 -22.45 7.14 -6.61
CA ALA A 188 -22.07 5.92 -5.92
C ALA A 188 -21.18 5.01 -6.80
N SER A 189 -21.49 4.92 -8.09
CA SER A 189 -20.65 4.17 -9.05
C SER A 189 -19.27 4.82 -9.19
N VAL A 190 -19.20 6.15 -9.31
CA VAL A 190 -17.94 6.89 -9.38
C VAL A 190 -17.13 6.81 -8.07
N ALA A 191 -17.78 6.82 -6.91
CA ALA A 191 -17.10 6.60 -5.64
C ALA A 191 -16.50 5.18 -5.55
N ASN A 192 -17.18 4.18 -6.10
CA ASN A 192 -16.72 2.80 -6.16
C ASN A 192 -15.69 2.52 -7.28
N ILE A 193 -15.40 3.51 -8.14
CA ILE A 193 -14.38 3.45 -9.20
C ILE A 193 -12.97 3.64 -8.63
N HIS A 194 -12.81 4.12 -7.40
CA HIS A 194 -11.50 4.18 -6.77
C HIS A 194 -10.85 2.78 -6.63
N GLN A 195 -9.92 2.51 -7.55
CA GLN A 195 -8.84 1.52 -7.48
C GLN A 195 -9.26 0.11 -7.05
N ARG A 196 -9.84 -0.66 -7.97
CA ARG A 196 -9.67 -2.12 -7.88
C ARG A 196 -8.24 -2.45 -8.28
N GLU A 197 -7.33 -2.39 -7.32
CA GLU A 197 -6.02 -3.03 -7.47
C GLU A 197 -6.25 -4.51 -7.76
N GLN A 198 -5.81 -4.97 -8.93
CA GLN A 198 -5.82 -6.39 -9.24
C GLN A 198 -4.53 -6.98 -8.71
N CYS A 199 -4.59 -7.52 -7.50
CA CYS A 199 -3.48 -8.21 -6.88
C CYS A 199 -3.35 -9.63 -7.44
N ARG A 200 -2.37 -9.88 -8.31
CA ARG A 200 -1.99 -11.22 -8.81
C ARG A 200 -1.10 -11.98 -7.83
N TYR A 201 -1.19 -11.70 -6.54
CA TYR A 201 -0.46 -12.41 -5.51
C TYR A 201 -1.35 -12.81 -4.35
N VAL A 202 -0.86 -13.73 -3.52
CA VAL A 202 -1.38 -14.00 -2.19
C VAL A 202 -0.24 -13.88 -1.20
N MET A 203 -0.45 -13.16 -0.10
CA MET A 203 0.50 -13.08 1.00
C MET A 203 -0.04 -13.85 2.20
N VAL A 204 0.77 -14.76 2.72
CA VAL A 204 0.47 -15.58 3.90
C VAL A 204 1.63 -15.48 4.87
N SER A 205 1.36 -15.63 6.17
CA SER A 205 2.38 -15.73 7.20
C SER A 205 2.24 -17.08 7.87
N PHE A 206 3.33 -17.85 7.91
CA PHE A 206 3.33 -19.15 8.55
C PHE A 206 3.48 -19.01 10.06
N HIS A 207 2.72 -19.81 10.77
CA HIS A 207 2.76 -19.94 12.23
C HIS A 207 2.56 -21.42 12.60
N GLN A 208 2.80 -21.78 13.86
CA GLN A 208 2.82 -23.19 14.28
C GLN A 208 1.53 -23.95 13.97
N ALA A 209 0.38 -23.28 13.98
CA ALA A 209 -0.93 -23.88 13.65
C ALA A 209 -1.30 -23.81 12.15
N TYR A 210 -0.44 -23.26 11.28
CA TYR A 210 -0.73 -23.09 9.86
C TYR A 210 -0.48 -24.42 9.15
N GLY A 211 -1.49 -24.98 8.50
CA GLY A 211 -1.46 -26.33 7.97
C GLY A 211 -1.82 -26.45 6.50
N TYR A 212 -1.99 -27.71 6.09
CA TYR A 212 -2.42 -28.08 4.75
C TYR A 212 -3.81 -27.50 4.43
N ASP A 213 -4.73 -27.52 5.39
CA ASP A 213 -6.12 -27.08 5.24
C ASP A 213 -6.27 -25.59 4.88
N GLU A 214 -5.33 -24.74 5.32
CA GLU A 214 -5.31 -23.32 4.97
C GLU A 214 -4.60 -23.06 3.64
N PHE A 215 -3.61 -23.88 3.29
CA PHE A 215 -2.72 -23.62 2.16
C PHE A 215 -3.17 -24.32 0.87
N VAL A 216 -3.53 -25.60 0.95
CA VAL A 216 -3.83 -26.46 -0.19
C VAL A 216 -5.34 -26.65 -0.37
N GLU A 217 -6.00 -27.40 0.51
CA GLU A 217 -7.45 -27.52 0.58
C GLU A 217 -7.84 -28.07 1.95
N GLY A 218 -9.02 -27.72 2.46
CA GLY A 218 -9.49 -28.17 3.78
C GLY A 218 -11.00 -28.30 3.84
N ILE A 219 -11.48 -29.18 4.71
CA ILE A 219 -12.91 -29.41 4.93
C ILE A 219 -13.43 -28.34 5.89
N ARG A 220 -14.39 -27.53 5.46
CA ARG A 220 -14.99 -26.47 6.29
C ARG A 220 -16.49 -26.68 6.47
N PRO A 221 -17.00 -26.54 7.70
CA PRO A 221 -18.43 -26.59 7.94
C PRO A 221 -19.09 -25.28 7.46
N TYR A 222 -20.28 -25.40 6.89
CA TYR A 222 -21.19 -24.28 6.67
C TYR A 222 -22.62 -24.68 7.05
N VAL A 223 -23.45 -23.70 7.35
CA VAL A 223 -24.85 -23.90 7.69
C VAL A 223 -25.68 -23.41 6.51
N ASP A 224 -26.57 -24.25 6.00
CA ASP A 224 -27.49 -23.85 4.93
C ASP A 224 -28.65 -22.99 5.47
N ASP A 225 -29.50 -22.49 4.57
CA ASP A 225 -30.66 -21.66 4.91
C ASP A 225 -31.68 -22.39 5.81
N ASP A 226 -31.65 -23.74 5.82
CA ASP A 226 -32.49 -24.61 6.65
C ASP A 226 -31.88 -24.89 8.04
N GLY A 227 -30.71 -24.32 8.35
CA GLY A 227 -30.02 -24.50 9.63
C GLY A 227 -29.28 -25.83 9.77
N LYS A 228 -29.10 -26.58 8.67
CA LYS A 228 -28.40 -27.86 8.65
C LYS A 228 -26.91 -27.66 8.40
N MET A 229 -26.08 -28.35 9.20
CA MET A 229 -24.63 -28.32 9.05
C MET A 229 -24.20 -29.23 7.89
N HIS A 230 -23.45 -28.66 6.95
CA HIS A 230 -22.80 -29.34 5.83
C HIS A 230 -21.30 -29.14 5.89
N TYR A 231 -20.56 -30.02 5.23
CA TYR A 231 -19.10 -29.93 5.10
C TYR A 231 -18.76 -29.79 3.63
N ASP A 232 -17.97 -28.77 3.28
CA ASP A 232 -17.48 -28.56 1.92
C ASP A 232 -15.95 -28.53 1.89
N ILE A 233 -15.39 -28.98 0.77
CA ILE A 233 -13.95 -28.92 0.54
C ILE A 233 -13.64 -27.55 -0.07
N GLN A 234 -12.89 -26.74 0.67
CA GLN A 234 -12.51 -25.41 0.22
C GLN A 234 -11.05 -25.38 -0.16
N ALA A 235 -10.77 -24.89 -1.37
CA ALA A 235 -9.40 -24.63 -1.82
C ALA A 235 -8.71 -23.62 -0.90
N GLY A 236 -7.47 -23.90 -0.50
CA GLY A 236 -6.61 -23.06 0.32
C GLY A 236 -5.93 -21.94 -0.47
N ALA A 237 -5.10 -21.14 0.21
CA ALA A 237 -4.47 -19.94 -0.36
C ALA A 237 -3.66 -20.21 -1.63
N PHE A 238 -2.86 -21.29 -1.65
CA PHE A 238 -2.00 -21.66 -2.78
C PHE A 238 -2.81 -22.15 -3.98
N VAL A 239 -3.76 -23.06 -3.74
CA VAL A 239 -4.61 -23.63 -4.80
C VAL A 239 -5.49 -22.55 -5.43
N ARG A 240 -6.11 -21.68 -4.62
CA ARG A 240 -6.89 -20.54 -5.16
C ARG A 240 -6.05 -19.61 -6.03
N LEU A 241 -4.79 -19.35 -5.68
CA LEU A 241 -3.90 -18.56 -6.53
C LEU A 241 -3.58 -19.29 -7.85
N CYS A 242 -3.29 -20.59 -7.78
CA CYS A 242 -3.03 -21.39 -8.98
C CYS A 242 -4.24 -21.43 -9.93
N GLU A 243 -5.46 -21.52 -9.38
CA GLU A 243 -6.71 -21.44 -10.15
C GLU A 243 -6.85 -20.12 -10.90
N ARG A 244 -6.52 -19.00 -10.25
CA ARG A 244 -6.48 -17.70 -10.90
C ARG A 244 -5.41 -17.64 -11.99
N ALA A 245 -4.21 -18.17 -11.71
CA ALA A 245 -3.10 -18.19 -12.66
C ALA A 245 -3.39 -19.04 -13.90
N TRP A 246 -4.16 -20.13 -13.78
CA TRP A 246 -4.63 -20.91 -14.94
C TRP A 246 -5.59 -20.15 -15.84
N GLN A 247 -6.46 -19.33 -15.26
CA GLN A 247 -7.41 -18.51 -16.01
C GLN A 247 -6.75 -17.30 -16.69
N ASP A 248 -5.48 -17.03 -16.35
CA ASP A 248 -4.73 -15.88 -16.80
C ASP A 248 -3.25 -16.24 -17.10
N PRO A 249 -3.00 -17.06 -18.14
CA PRO A 249 -1.68 -17.60 -18.44
C PRO A 249 -0.69 -16.53 -18.96
N THR A 250 -1.18 -15.36 -19.39
CA THR A 250 -0.35 -14.28 -19.93
C THR A 250 0.33 -13.44 -18.84
N HIS A 251 -0.14 -13.54 -17.60
CA HIS A 251 0.38 -12.78 -16.48
C HIS A 251 1.02 -13.69 -15.44
N ARG A 252 2.01 -13.16 -14.71
CA ARG A 252 2.63 -13.87 -13.59
C ARG A 252 1.81 -13.70 -12.32
N TYR A 253 1.86 -14.71 -11.46
CA TYR A 253 1.24 -14.73 -10.15
C TYR A 253 2.29 -15.03 -9.08
N ALA A 254 2.10 -14.57 -7.84
CA ALA A 254 3.06 -14.82 -6.76
C ALA A 254 2.43 -15.32 -5.47
N VAL A 255 3.07 -16.30 -4.86
CA VAL A 255 2.81 -16.71 -3.47
C VAL A 255 3.91 -16.10 -2.62
N LEU A 256 3.53 -15.25 -1.67
CA LEU A 256 4.45 -14.58 -0.75
C LEU A 256 4.27 -15.18 0.64
N ILE A 257 5.28 -15.88 1.16
CA ILE A 257 5.22 -16.61 2.42
C ILE A 257 6.16 -15.96 3.44
N ASP A 258 5.61 -15.25 4.41
CA ASP A 258 6.41 -14.70 5.50
C ASP A 258 6.66 -15.78 6.56
N GLU A 259 7.88 -15.83 7.10
CA GLU A 259 8.31 -16.72 8.18
C GLU A 259 8.09 -18.23 7.89
N ILE A 260 8.58 -18.69 6.73
CA ILE A 260 8.30 -20.03 6.20
C ILE A 260 8.69 -21.18 7.14
N ASN A 261 9.63 -20.96 8.06
CA ASN A 261 10.12 -21.95 9.01
C ASN A 261 9.37 -21.97 10.36
N ARG A 262 8.31 -21.16 10.51
CA ARG A 262 7.41 -21.20 11.67
C ARG A 262 6.30 -22.26 11.58
N ALA A 263 6.19 -22.94 10.43
CA ALA A 263 5.29 -24.06 10.23
C ALA A 263 6.04 -25.28 9.67
N ASN A 264 5.42 -26.46 9.77
CA ASN A 264 5.96 -27.67 9.15
C ASN A 264 5.71 -27.62 7.64
N VAL A 265 6.68 -27.10 6.88
CA VAL A 265 6.56 -26.93 5.42
C VAL A 265 6.23 -28.21 4.67
N VAL A 266 6.71 -29.36 5.13
CA VAL A 266 6.45 -30.65 4.48
C VAL A 266 4.97 -31.00 4.62
N GLN A 267 4.38 -30.78 5.80
CA GLN A 267 2.96 -30.98 6.03
C GLN A 267 2.10 -29.93 5.31
N VAL A 268 2.50 -28.66 5.34
CA VAL A 268 1.75 -27.57 4.69
C VAL A 268 1.65 -27.77 3.17
N PHE A 269 2.74 -28.17 2.50
CA PHE A 269 2.73 -28.41 1.05
C PHE A 269 2.19 -29.79 0.68
N GLY A 270 2.25 -30.78 1.57
CA GLY A 270 1.74 -32.13 1.34
C GLY A 270 2.27 -32.75 0.03
N GLU A 271 1.35 -33.24 -0.79
CA GLU A 271 1.63 -33.82 -2.11
C GLU A 271 2.14 -32.80 -3.15
N LEU A 272 1.91 -31.50 -2.93
CA LEU A 272 2.39 -30.45 -3.84
C LEU A 272 3.89 -30.20 -3.72
N LEU A 273 4.54 -30.76 -2.70
CA LEU A 273 5.96 -30.59 -2.44
C LEU A 273 6.83 -30.95 -3.66
N SER A 274 6.44 -31.92 -4.48
CA SER A 274 7.16 -32.22 -5.72
C SER A 274 6.82 -31.28 -6.87
N LEU A 275 5.59 -30.74 -6.90
CA LEU A 275 5.09 -29.91 -7.99
C LEU A 275 5.58 -28.47 -7.94
N ILE A 276 6.03 -27.98 -6.79
CA ILE A 276 6.62 -26.65 -6.70
C ILE A 276 7.98 -26.56 -7.40
N GLU A 277 8.63 -27.67 -7.75
CA GLU A 277 9.86 -27.64 -8.53
C GLU A 277 9.60 -27.02 -9.92
N PRO A 278 10.36 -25.98 -10.34
CA PRO A 278 10.09 -25.27 -11.59
C PRO A 278 9.93 -26.19 -12.82
N SER A 279 10.76 -27.23 -12.93
CA SER A 279 10.74 -28.19 -14.05
C SER A 279 9.46 -29.05 -14.13
N LYS A 280 8.75 -29.22 -13.00
CA LYS A 280 7.57 -30.08 -12.85
C LYS A 280 6.24 -29.34 -12.94
N ARG A 281 6.29 -28.03 -13.14
CA ARG A 281 5.10 -27.19 -13.32
C ARG A 281 4.44 -27.42 -14.67
N MET A 282 3.13 -27.18 -14.72
CA MET A 282 2.35 -27.25 -15.96
C MET A 282 2.93 -26.29 -16.99
N GLY A 283 3.15 -26.77 -18.21
CA GLY A 283 3.82 -26.02 -19.29
C GLY A 283 5.34 -26.17 -19.31
N GLN A 284 5.95 -26.90 -18.38
CA GLN A 284 7.39 -27.20 -18.37
C GLN A 284 7.69 -28.63 -18.87
N PRO A 285 8.93 -28.94 -19.31
CA PRO A 285 9.24 -30.21 -19.98
C PRO A 285 8.94 -31.47 -19.18
N HIS A 286 8.99 -31.40 -17.84
CA HIS A 286 8.75 -32.54 -16.94
C HIS A 286 7.48 -32.32 -16.09
N ALA A 287 6.48 -31.63 -16.66
CA ALA A 287 5.22 -31.33 -16.00
C ALA A 287 4.60 -32.57 -15.33
N MET A 288 4.15 -32.40 -14.09
CA MET A 288 3.56 -33.46 -13.28
C MET A 288 2.24 -32.96 -12.66
N GLN A 289 1.34 -33.91 -12.40
CA GLN A 289 0.10 -33.68 -11.66
C GLN A 289 -0.05 -34.74 -10.56
N VAL A 290 -0.79 -34.39 -9.51
CA VAL A 290 -1.12 -35.29 -8.39
C VAL A 290 -2.61 -35.18 -8.08
N ASN A 291 -3.19 -36.19 -7.44
CA ASN A 291 -4.55 -36.07 -6.90
C ASN A 291 -4.48 -35.43 -5.52
N LEU A 292 -5.29 -34.39 -5.30
CA LEU A 292 -5.39 -33.72 -4.00
C LEU A 292 -6.04 -34.63 -2.95
N ALA A 293 -5.63 -34.49 -1.69
CA ALA A 293 -5.96 -35.44 -0.64
C ALA A 293 -7.44 -35.49 -0.25
N TYR A 294 -8.13 -34.34 -0.18
CA TYR A 294 -9.54 -34.29 0.21
C TYR A 294 -10.46 -34.41 -1.00
N SER A 295 -10.23 -33.61 -2.05
CA SER A 295 -11.11 -33.55 -3.21
C SER A 295 -10.89 -34.69 -4.20
N GLY A 296 -9.72 -35.34 -4.17
CA GLY A 296 -9.30 -36.32 -5.18
C GLY A 296 -9.07 -35.71 -6.56
N ARG A 297 -9.17 -34.38 -6.69
CA ARG A 297 -9.03 -33.67 -7.97
C ARG A 297 -7.59 -33.74 -8.45
N LEU A 298 -7.41 -34.01 -9.75
CA LEU A 298 -6.11 -33.91 -10.40
C LEU A 298 -5.65 -32.44 -10.46
N PHE A 299 -4.47 -32.16 -9.92
CA PHE A 299 -3.92 -30.82 -9.76
C PHE A 299 -2.44 -30.75 -10.17
N GLY A 300 -2.04 -29.65 -10.82
CA GLY A 300 -0.67 -29.33 -11.17
C GLY A 300 -0.36 -27.87 -10.80
N VAL A 301 0.91 -27.49 -10.63
CA VAL A 301 1.25 -26.08 -10.35
C VAL A 301 1.49 -25.34 -11.68
N PRO A 302 0.86 -24.19 -11.97
CA PRO A 302 1.09 -23.43 -13.20
C PRO A 302 2.52 -22.87 -13.31
N SER A 303 3.08 -22.81 -14.52
CA SER A 303 4.43 -22.26 -14.76
C SER A 303 4.53 -20.74 -14.59
N ASN A 304 3.41 -20.02 -14.61
CA ASN A 304 3.33 -18.58 -14.39
C ASN A 304 3.16 -18.19 -12.91
N VAL A 305 3.26 -19.14 -11.97
CA VAL A 305 3.30 -18.85 -10.52
C VAL A 305 4.75 -18.72 -10.07
N ASP A 306 5.05 -17.77 -9.19
CA ASP A 306 6.32 -17.62 -8.47
C ASP A 306 6.09 -17.83 -6.97
N ILE A 307 7.12 -18.32 -6.26
CA ILE A 307 7.06 -18.51 -4.81
C ILE A 307 8.21 -17.73 -4.17
N TYR A 308 7.88 -16.75 -3.34
CA TYR A 308 8.82 -16.00 -2.55
C TYR A 308 8.54 -16.21 -1.08
N ALA A 309 9.59 -16.35 -0.29
CA ALA A 309 9.44 -16.50 1.15
C ALA A 309 10.51 -15.79 1.95
N THR A 310 10.25 -15.57 3.23
CA THR A 310 11.26 -15.12 4.20
C THR A 310 11.54 -16.22 5.22
N MET A 311 12.76 -16.24 5.71
CA MET A 311 13.20 -17.13 6.78
C MET A 311 14.08 -16.36 7.74
N ASN A 312 13.74 -16.36 9.04
CA ASN A 312 14.67 -15.90 10.05
C ASN A 312 15.63 -17.04 10.42
N VAL A 313 16.93 -16.74 10.47
CA VAL A 313 17.97 -17.74 10.77
C VAL A 313 18.37 -17.77 12.25
N GLN A 314 18.03 -16.72 13.01
CA GLN A 314 18.41 -16.57 14.43
C GLN A 314 17.48 -17.31 15.40
N ASP A 315 16.23 -17.55 15.02
CA ASP A 315 15.23 -18.09 15.95
C ASP A 315 15.37 -19.62 16.06
N ARG A 316 15.88 -20.07 17.22
CA ARG A 316 16.18 -21.47 17.52
C ARG A 316 14.93 -22.34 17.69
N SER A 317 13.75 -21.72 17.78
CA SER A 317 12.47 -22.42 17.94
C SER A 317 11.82 -22.85 16.61
N LEU A 318 12.47 -22.54 15.50
CA LEU A 318 11.95 -22.76 14.15
C LEU A 318 12.13 -24.22 13.70
N MET A 319 11.22 -24.68 12.84
CA MET A 319 11.33 -26.01 12.25
C MET A 319 12.43 -26.02 11.17
N PRO A 320 13.37 -26.98 11.21
CA PRO A 320 14.41 -27.08 10.19
C PRO A 320 13.79 -27.42 8.83
N LEU A 321 14.23 -26.74 7.78
CA LEU A 321 13.85 -27.10 6.41
C LEU A 321 14.66 -28.33 5.97
N ASP A 322 13.96 -29.38 5.55
CA ASP A 322 14.62 -30.60 5.09
C ASP A 322 15.35 -30.41 3.75
N THR A 323 16.27 -31.33 3.44
CA THR A 323 17.09 -31.24 2.22
C THR A 323 16.25 -31.31 0.94
N ALA A 324 15.14 -32.05 0.97
CA ALA A 324 14.23 -32.18 -0.15
C ALA A 324 13.53 -30.84 -0.46
N PHE A 325 13.07 -30.11 0.55
CA PHE A 325 12.47 -28.80 0.40
C PHE A 325 13.52 -27.78 -0.06
N ARG A 326 14.69 -27.74 0.59
CA ARG A 326 15.76 -26.79 0.28
C ARG A 326 16.18 -26.83 -1.19
N ARG A 327 16.34 -28.01 -1.81
CA ARG A 327 16.74 -28.10 -3.24
C ARG A 327 15.73 -27.49 -4.23
N ARG A 328 14.52 -27.13 -3.78
CA ARG A 328 13.46 -26.56 -4.63
C ARG A 328 13.43 -25.04 -4.58
N PHE A 329 14.31 -24.42 -3.78
CA PHE A 329 14.40 -22.99 -3.59
C PHE A 329 15.84 -22.51 -3.77
N GLU A 330 15.98 -21.33 -4.35
CA GLU A 330 17.20 -20.54 -4.25
C GLU A 330 17.18 -19.78 -2.90
N PHE A 331 18.30 -19.82 -2.18
CA PHE A 331 18.44 -19.12 -0.90
C PHE A 331 19.24 -17.84 -1.13
N VAL A 332 18.60 -16.69 -0.87
CA VAL A 332 19.21 -15.37 -1.02
C VAL A 332 19.43 -14.77 0.36
N LEU A 333 20.68 -14.66 0.78
CA LEU A 333 21.06 -14.04 2.05
C LEU A 333 20.96 -12.50 1.93
N LEU A 334 20.11 -11.90 2.75
CA LEU A 334 20.02 -10.46 2.93
C LEU A 334 20.91 -10.04 4.10
N LEU A 335 22.07 -9.47 3.77
CA LEU A 335 22.98 -8.87 4.74
C LEU A 335 22.45 -7.52 5.27
N PRO A 336 22.84 -7.11 6.49
CA PRO A 336 22.59 -5.76 6.96
C PRO A 336 23.11 -4.71 5.97
N ASN A 337 22.28 -3.71 5.67
CA ASN A 337 22.63 -2.60 4.80
C ASN A 337 22.46 -1.27 5.53
N SER A 338 23.56 -0.66 5.93
CA SER A 338 23.61 0.60 6.66
C SER A 338 23.48 1.86 5.78
N GLN A 339 23.60 1.72 4.46
CA GLN A 339 23.71 2.85 3.52
C GLN A 339 22.45 3.75 3.46
N GLU A 340 21.30 3.22 3.87
CA GLU A 340 20.03 3.95 3.88
C GLU A 340 19.76 4.69 5.21
N LEU A 341 20.67 4.60 6.19
CA LEU A 341 20.48 5.22 7.50
C LEU A 341 20.90 6.69 7.50
N PRO A 342 20.08 7.60 8.09
CA PRO A 342 20.38 9.02 8.11
C PRO A 342 21.46 9.38 9.15
N CYS A 343 22.05 10.56 8.98
CA CYS A 343 22.73 11.24 10.08
C CYS A 343 21.70 11.97 10.96
N ILE A 344 21.94 12.01 12.27
CA ILE A 344 21.12 12.77 13.22
C ILE A 344 21.96 13.86 13.89
N ASP A 345 21.32 14.98 14.24
CA ASP A 345 22.00 16.08 14.91
C ASP A 345 22.18 15.79 16.41
N ASN A 346 23.39 16.01 16.91
CA ASN A 346 23.65 15.98 18.34
C ASN A 346 23.45 17.38 18.96
N PRO A 347 22.43 17.57 19.82
CA PRO A 347 22.16 18.88 20.39
C PRO A 347 23.21 19.34 21.43
N TYR A 348 24.15 18.48 21.82
CA TYR A 348 25.12 18.77 22.89
C TYR A 348 26.48 19.25 22.40
N ASP A 349 26.94 18.78 21.23
CA ASP A 349 28.22 19.20 20.63
C ASP A 349 28.07 19.70 19.18
N HIS A 350 26.83 19.81 18.69
CA HIS A 350 26.46 20.25 17.34
C HIS A 350 27.13 19.43 16.21
N LYS A 351 27.60 18.21 16.52
CA LYS A 351 28.11 17.28 15.51
C LYS A 351 27.00 16.36 15.03
N GLN A 352 27.17 15.85 13.82
CA GLN A 352 26.30 14.81 13.30
C GLN A 352 26.75 13.44 13.80
N ILE A 353 25.77 12.63 14.21
CA ILE A 353 25.94 11.21 14.51
C ILE A 353 25.50 10.43 13.28
N ASP A 354 26.44 9.67 12.74
CA ASP A 354 26.24 8.82 11.57
C ASP A 354 25.75 7.44 12.01
N LEU A 355 24.46 7.18 11.81
CA LEU A 355 23.83 5.91 12.23
C LEU A 355 24.38 4.71 11.44
N ALA A 356 24.82 4.92 10.20
CA ALA A 356 25.42 3.88 9.38
C ALA A 356 26.72 3.38 10.03
N LYS A 357 27.59 4.31 10.47
CA LYS A 357 28.82 3.97 11.19
C LYS A 357 28.58 3.27 12.52
N ILE A 358 27.49 3.63 13.23
CA ILE A 358 27.13 2.93 14.48
C ILE A 358 26.79 1.47 14.17
N LEU A 359 25.91 1.23 13.19
CA LEU A 359 25.52 -0.12 12.81
C LEU A 359 26.72 -0.94 12.31
N ASP A 360 27.55 -0.38 11.43
CA ASP A 360 28.74 -1.05 10.89
C ASP A 360 29.77 -1.36 11.98
N GLY A 361 29.97 -0.43 12.93
CA GLY A 361 30.86 -0.62 14.07
C GLY A 361 30.38 -1.71 15.02
N LEU A 362 29.07 -1.77 15.29
CA LEU A 362 28.46 -2.85 16.08
C LEU A 362 28.59 -4.18 15.36
N ASN A 363 28.20 -4.25 14.08
CA ASN A 363 28.22 -5.47 13.29
C ASN A 363 29.63 -6.02 13.08
N THR A 364 30.63 -5.16 12.91
CA THR A 364 32.05 -5.58 12.85
C THR A 364 32.45 -6.34 14.12
N ARG A 365 32.07 -5.81 15.30
CA ARG A 365 32.41 -6.46 16.58
C ARG A 365 31.55 -7.70 16.83
N LEU A 366 30.26 -7.67 16.48
CA LEU A 366 29.39 -8.84 16.57
C LEU A 366 29.92 -10.00 15.73
N LEU A 367 30.37 -9.72 14.51
CA LEU A 367 30.99 -10.72 13.64
C LEU A 367 32.24 -11.34 14.28
N GLN A 368 33.09 -10.53 14.90
CA GLN A 368 34.32 -10.99 15.58
C GLN A 368 34.03 -11.87 16.81
N HIS A 369 33.02 -11.52 17.60
CA HIS A 369 32.79 -12.15 18.91
C HIS A 369 31.71 -13.25 18.90
N ALA A 370 30.78 -13.22 17.95
CA ALA A 370 29.62 -14.13 17.91
C ALA A 370 29.20 -14.60 16.51
N GLY A 371 29.88 -14.14 15.46
CA GLY A 371 29.67 -14.60 14.08
C GLY A 371 28.48 -13.96 13.36
N GLU A 372 28.23 -14.40 12.13
CA GLU A 372 27.23 -13.81 11.22
C GLU A 372 25.80 -13.86 11.74
N GLN A 373 25.49 -14.86 12.58
CA GLN A 373 24.16 -15.02 13.17
C GLN A 373 23.88 -13.98 14.26
N ALA A 374 24.88 -13.25 14.77
CA ALA A 374 24.68 -12.23 15.81
C ALA A 374 24.50 -10.81 15.25
N LEU A 375 24.59 -10.65 13.92
CA LEU A 375 24.48 -9.34 13.28
C LEU A 375 23.10 -8.71 13.49
N LEU A 376 23.07 -7.38 13.44
CA LEU A 376 21.87 -6.56 13.52
C LEU A 376 21.54 -6.00 12.14
N GLY A 377 20.27 -6.07 11.76
CA GLY A 377 19.78 -5.41 10.55
C GLY A 377 19.47 -3.93 10.76
N GLN A 378 19.42 -3.19 9.65
CA GLN A 378 19.20 -1.75 9.63
C GLN A 378 17.81 -1.30 10.12
N ALA A 379 16.80 -2.18 10.10
CA ALA A 379 15.44 -1.81 10.46
C ALA A 379 15.29 -1.30 11.90
N TYR A 380 16.17 -1.73 12.82
CA TYR A 380 16.22 -1.18 14.19
C TYR A 380 16.48 0.33 14.21
N PHE A 381 17.19 0.84 13.20
CA PHE A 381 17.63 2.23 13.14
C PHE A 381 16.76 3.11 12.25
N TYR A 382 15.75 2.56 11.59
CA TYR A 382 14.81 3.37 10.80
C TYR A 382 13.95 4.25 11.71
N GLY A 383 13.70 5.48 11.25
CA GLY A 383 12.86 6.45 11.97
C GLY A 383 13.55 7.13 13.16
N ILE A 384 14.85 6.90 13.37
CA ILE A 384 15.63 7.64 14.37
C ILE A 384 15.98 9.02 13.80
N ASP A 385 15.47 10.06 14.43
CA ASP A 385 15.69 11.48 14.07
C ASP A 385 16.48 12.26 15.14
N SER A 386 16.72 11.64 16.30
CA SER A 386 17.22 12.31 17.48
C SER A 386 18.06 11.37 18.35
N VAL A 387 18.97 11.96 19.14
CA VAL A 387 19.78 11.19 20.09
C VAL A 387 18.92 10.45 21.11
N ALA A 388 17.79 11.05 21.50
CA ALA A 388 16.78 10.44 22.37
C ALA A 388 16.20 9.15 21.76
N GLY A 389 15.85 9.19 20.47
CA GLY A 389 15.37 8.03 19.72
C GLY A 389 16.43 6.93 19.64
N LEU A 390 17.68 7.31 19.32
CA LEU A 390 18.81 6.37 19.26
C LEU A 390 19.03 5.64 20.58
N ILE A 391 19.06 6.38 21.68
CA ILE A 391 19.13 5.85 23.04
C ILE A 391 18.01 4.84 23.32
N THR A 392 16.79 5.20 22.94
CA THR A 392 15.60 4.39 23.20
C THR A 392 15.68 3.07 22.44
N VAL A 393 16.06 3.09 21.17
CA VAL A 393 16.27 1.89 20.35
C VAL A 393 17.37 1.01 20.93
N MET A 394 18.51 1.61 21.31
CA MET A 394 19.64 0.86 21.86
C MET A 394 19.27 0.12 23.15
N VAL A 395 18.56 0.78 24.07
CA VAL A 395 18.20 0.20 25.37
C VAL A 395 17.03 -0.77 25.27
N LYS A 396 16.01 -0.46 24.47
CA LYS A 396 14.75 -1.23 24.46
C LYS A 396 14.70 -2.36 23.44
N GLN A 397 15.53 -2.31 22.40
CA GLN A 397 15.49 -3.28 21.29
C GLN A 397 16.84 -3.96 21.09
N VAL A 398 17.92 -3.19 20.90
CA VAL A 398 19.24 -3.75 20.58
C VAL A 398 19.84 -4.50 21.76
N LEU A 399 19.95 -3.86 22.93
CA LEU A 399 20.59 -4.47 24.10
C LEU A 399 19.91 -5.78 24.56
N PRO A 400 18.56 -5.86 24.66
CA PRO A 400 17.88 -7.11 24.98
C PRO A 400 18.17 -8.24 23.99
N GLN A 401 18.27 -7.92 22.68
CA GLN A 401 18.62 -8.92 21.68
C GLN A 401 20.05 -9.42 21.88
N LEU A 402 21.02 -8.51 22.06
CA LEU A 402 22.42 -8.88 22.28
C LEU A 402 22.62 -9.72 23.54
N LEU A 403 21.85 -9.46 24.61
CA LEU A 403 21.89 -10.23 25.85
C LEU A 403 21.46 -11.70 25.68
N ASN A 404 20.69 -12.03 24.65
CA ASN A 404 20.30 -13.41 24.38
C ASN A 404 21.42 -14.22 23.73
N ASP A 405 22.29 -13.56 22.97
CA ASP A 405 23.30 -14.21 22.11
C ASP A 405 24.74 -14.05 22.61
N LEU A 406 25.00 -13.12 23.53
CA LEU A 406 26.33 -12.77 24.02
C LEU A 406 26.48 -12.98 25.52
N SER A 407 27.68 -13.41 25.94
CA SER A 407 28.09 -13.33 27.34
C SER A 407 28.33 -11.88 27.78
N GLN A 408 28.36 -11.63 29.09
CA GLN A 408 28.65 -10.30 29.64
C GLN A 408 30.00 -9.74 29.17
N ALA A 409 31.04 -10.58 29.07
CA ALA A 409 32.36 -10.17 28.58
C ALA A 409 32.30 -9.74 27.10
N GLN A 410 31.64 -10.53 26.25
CA GLN A 410 31.47 -10.20 24.83
C GLN A 410 30.62 -8.92 24.65
N LEU A 411 29.60 -8.70 25.48
CA LEU A 411 28.81 -7.46 25.45
C LEU A 411 29.65 -6.21 25.74
N ILE A 412 30.55 -6.29 26.72
CA ILE A 412 31.47 -5.21 27.07
C ILE A 412 32.37 -4.87 25.88
N GLU A 413 32.88 -5.89 25.18
CA GLU A 413 33.73 -5.72 24.00
C GLU A 413 32.94 -5.18 22.79
N VAL A 414 31.76 -5.74 22.50
CA VAL A 414 30.88 -5.35 21.38
C VAL A 414 30.34 -3.94 21.53
N LEU A 415 29.97 -3.52 22.74
CA LEU A 415 29.54 -2.15 23.01
C LEU A 415 30.73 -1.23 23.29
N ASN A 416 31.96 -1.77 23.33
CA ASN A 416 33.20 -1.06 23.64
C ASN A 416 33.12 -0.28 24.96
N LEU A 417 32.51 -0.88 25.99
CA LEU A 417 32.28 -0.24 27.30
C LEU A 417 33.60 -0.01 28.07
N SER A 418 34.66 -0.77 27.76
CA SER A 418 35.99 -0.64 28.37
C SER A 418 36.69 0.68 28.04
N MET A 419 36.37 1.30 26.90
CA MET A 419 36.85 2.65 26.55
C MET A 419 35.99 3.78 27.15
N VAL A 420 34.98 3.44 27.96
CA VAL A 420 34.07 4.40 28.61
C VAL A 420 33.87 4.02 30.09
N PRO A 421 34.86 4.30 30.97
CA PRO A 421 34.94 3.74 32.33
C PRO A 421 33.77 4.08 33.28
N TRP A 422 32.93 5.05 32.93
CA TRP A 422 31.77 5.50 33.73
C TRP A 422 30.45 4.84 33.32
N LEU A 423 30.51 3.79 32.50
CA LEU A 423 29.40 2.85 32.19
C LEU A 423 29.26 1.67 33.16
N LEU A 424 30.07 1.64 34.23
CA LEU A 424 29.91 0.70 35.34
C LEU A 424 28.45 0.51 35.84
N PRO A 425 27.56 1.51 35.78
CA PRO A 425 26.15 1.32 36.15
C PRO A 425 25.30 0.52 35.13
N ILE A 426 25.66 0.50 33.83
CA ILE A 426 24.99 -0.37 32.85
C ILE A 426 25.44 -1.82 33.06
N THR A 427 26.70 -2.04 33.43
CA THR A 427 27.14 -3.36 33.92
C THR A 427 26.41 -3.75 35.20
N ASP A 428 26.13 -2.83 36.14
CA ASP A 428 25.33 -3.13 37.34
C ASP A 428 23.86 -3.49 37.01
N ILE A 429 23.24 -2.86 36.01
CA ILE A 429 21.90 -3.23 35.50
C ILE A 429 21.90 -4.63 34.88
N ILE A 430 22.92 -4.95 34.08
CA ILE A 430 23.11 -6.28 33.46
C ILE A 430 23.39 -7.36 34.54
N ILE A 431 24.08 -7.00 35.63
CA ILE A 431 24.40 -7.88 36.77
C ILE A 431 23.17 -8.10 37.66
N THR A 432 22.36 -7.07 37.94
CA THR A 432 21.17 -7.19 38.81
C THR A 432 20.01 -7.92 38.12
N SER A 433 19.79 -7.76 36.81
CA SER A 433 18.74 -8.48 36.08
C SER A 433 18.98 -9.99 35.94
N ALA A 434 20.22 -10.45 36.11
CA ALA A 434 20.59 -11.86 35.99
C ALA A 434 20.43 -12.67 37.30
N SER A 435 20.17 -12.00 38.43
CA SER A 435 20.12 -12.63 39.76
C SER A 435 18.70 -12.89 40.29
N SER A 436 17.65 -12.56 39.52
CA SER A 436 16.26 -12.83 39.92
C SER A 436 15.39 -13.23 38.71
N ASN A 437 14.50 -14.21 38.93
CA ASN A 437 13.59 -14.80 37.93
C ASN A 437 12.77 -13.72 37.16
N PRO A 438 12.46 -13.92 35.86
CA PRO A 438 12.12 -12.84 34.95
C PRO A 438 10.63 -12.46 35.07
N VAL A 439 10.37 -11.39 35.81
CA VAL A 439 9.20 -10.54 35.55
C VAL A 439 9.74 -9.13 35.44
N ILE A 440 10.13 -8.74 34.22
CA ILE A 440 10.40 -7.34 33.89
C ILE A 440 9.07 -6.62 34.08
N ASN A 441 8.91 -5.91 35.21
CA ASN A 441 7.74 -5.10 35.44
C ASN A 441 7.95 -3.79 34.66
N GLN A 442 7.60 -3.83 33.37
CA GLN A 442 7.98 -2.91 32.28
C GLN A 442 7.83 -1.40 32.57
N ASN A 443 7.14 -1.00 33.64
CA ASN A 443 6.91 0.40 34.00
C ASN A 443 7.62 0.88 35.28
N LYS A 444 7.99 0.00 36.23
CA LYS A 444 8.60 0.43 37.50
C LYS A 444 10.13 0.47 37.44
N ASP A 445 10.75 -0.50 36.79
CA ASP A 445 12.21 -0.57 36.72
C ASP A 445 12.78 0.39 35.67
N VAL A 446 12.01 0.67 34.61
CA VAL A 446 12.30 1.75 33.66
C VAL A 446 12.13 3.13 34.32
N ALA A 447 11.13 3.30 35.18
CA ALA A 447 10.96 4.56 35.94
C ALA A 447 12.02 4.73 37.04
N TYR A 448 12.52 3.65 37.64
CA TYR A 448 13.64 3.70 38.59
C TYR A 448 14.97 4.00 37.89
N ALA A 449 15.22 3.39 36.72
CA ALA A 449 16.37 3.68 35.88
C ALA A 449 16.33 5.11 35.32
N VAL A 450 15.20 5.56 34.79
CA VAL A 450 15.03 6.95 34.29
C VAL A 450 15.04 7.95 35.45
N GLY A 451 14.50 7.59 36.61
CA GLY A 451 14.40 8.45 37.81
C GLY A 451 15.73 8.68 38.55
N GLN A 452 16.68 7.74 38.52
CA GLN A 452 18.04 8.01 39.00
C GLN A 452 18.86 8.90 38.05
N TYR A 453 18.45 8.96 36.77
CA TYR A 453 19.18 9.69 35.72
C TYR A 453 18.56 11.05 35.34
N ALA A 454 17.30 11.31 35.69
CA ALA A 454 16.72 12.65 35.78
C ALA A 454 16.91 13.14 37.22
N GLY A 455 18.06 13.75 37.49
CA GLY A 455 18.51 14.00 38.86
C GLY A 455 17.44 14.62 39.76
N GLN A 456 17.36 14.14 41.00
CA GLN A 456 17.97 14.85 42.13
C GLN A 456 17.73 14.07 43.43
N SER A 457 18.45 14.51 44.47
CA SER A 457 18.12 14.26 45.88
C SER A 457 16.62 14.01 46.08
N MET A 458 16.35 12.81 46.57
CA MET A 458 15.11 12.27 47.06
C MET A 458 14.40 13.28 47.98
N ASN A 459 13.40 14.03 47.47
CA ASN A 459 12.27 14.57 48.28
C ASN A 459 11.16 15.36 47.54
N HIS A 460 11.17 15.55 46.22
CA HIS A 460 10.15 16.43 45.58
C HIS A 460 9.60 15.90 44.24
N MET A 461 8.97 14.73 44.25
CA MET A 461 8.05 14.32 43.17
C MET A 461 6.66 14.03 43.73
N LEU A 462 6.02 15.07 44.24
CA LEU A 462 4.57 15.19 44.25
C LEU A 462 4.23 16.48 43.49
N SER A 463 3.34 16.35 42.52
CA SER A 463 2.70 17.42 41.75
C SER A 463 3.31 17.75 40.35
N HIS A 464 2.62 17.22 39.33
CA HIS A 464 2.42 17.75 37.96
C HIS A 464 3.55 17.74 36.91
N GLY A 465 3.32 17.00 35.82
CA GLY A 465 3.82 17.30 34.47
C GLY A 465 5.13 16.63 34.05
N SER A 466 5.06 15.39 33.56
CA SER A 466 6.22 14.58 33.19
C SER A 466 6.87 15.00 31.84
N SER A 467 8.03 15.64 31.89
CA SER A 467 8.99 15.73 30.78
C SER A 467 10.18 14.80 31.03
N LEU A 468 10.44 13.87 30.12
CA LEU A 468 11.53 12.88 30.21
C LEU A 468 12.88 13.60 30.01
N HIS A 469 13.65 13.84 31.09
CA HIS A 469 15.00 14.40 30.99
C HIS A 469 16.04 13.29 30.77
N ILE A 470 16.75 13.36 29.64
CA ILE A 470 17.74 12.37 29.21
C ILE A 470 19.13 12.73 29.76
N ASN A 471 19.86 11.75 30.30
CA ASN A 471 21.19 11.93 30.89
C ASN A 471 22.25 12.31 29.82
N PRO A 472 22.92 13.46 29.95
CA PRO A 472 23.97 13.92 29.03
C PRO A 472 25.16 12.97 28.88
N ASN A 473 25.42 12.10 29.86
CA ASN A 473 26.53 11.13 29.80
C ASN A 473 26.26 9.99 28.81
N MET A 474 25.02 9.52 28.71
CA MET A 474 24.65 8.48 27.74
C MET A 474 24.72 8.99 26.29
N ILE A 475 24.65 10.30 26.12
CA ILE A 475 24.75 10.98 24.83
C ILE A 475 26.21 11.20 24.44
N ARG A 476 27.08 11.52 25.42
CA ARG A 476 28.55 11.47 25.26
C ARG A 476 29.07 10.07 24.92
N LEU A 477 28.29 9.02 25.17
CA LEU A 477 28.60 7.62 24.86
C LEU A 477 28.52 7.33 23.37
N LEU A 478 27.38 7.69 22.78
CA LEU A 478 27.07 7.46 21.37
C LEU A 478 27.96 8.31 20.46
N THR A 479 28.43 9.46 20.94
CA THR A 479 29.32 10.37 20.21
C THR A 479 30.81 10.06 20.38
N LYS A 480 31.17 9.16 21.30
CA LYS A 480 32.55 8.70 21.55
C LYS A 480 32.83 7.26 21.11
N LEU A 481 31.86 6.56 20.51
CA LEU A 481 32.18 5.40 19.67
C LEU A 481 33.19 5.89 18.63
N PRO A 482 34.45 5.41 18.63
CA PRO A 482 35.48 6.00 17.79
C PRO A 482 35.07 5.88 16.32
N MET A 483 34.96 7.03 15.64
CA MET A 483 34.83 7.16 14.18
C MET A 483 36.07 6.67 13.41
N ALA A 484 36.97 5.93 14.05
CA ALA A 484 38.24 5.52 13.48
C ALA A 484 38.06 4.27 12.62
N ILE A 485 37.72 4.48 11.35
CA ILE A 485 38.24 3.62 10.27
C ILE A 485 39.74 3.89 10.25
N ASN A 486 40.56 2.93 10.68
CA ASN A 486 41.97 2.95 10.27
C ASN A 486 42.02 2.37 8.86
N PRO A 487 42.39 3.15 7.83
CA PRO A 487 42.75 2.56 6.55
C PRO A 487 44.03 1.76 6.79
N ILE A 488 44.03 0.50 6.40
CA ILE A 488 45.27 -0.28 6.30
C ILE A 488 46.11 0.40 5.22
N THR A 489 47.11 1.18 5.62
CA THR A 489 48.06 1.78 4.70
C THR A 489 48.94 0.69 4.10
N ASN A 490 48.78 0.47 2.81
CA ASN A 490 49.65 -0.36 1.97
C ASN A 490 51.12 0.08 2.09
N SER A 491 51.99 -0.83 2.51
CA SER A 491 53.39 -0.80 2.11
C SER A 491 53.58 -1.68 0.89
N THR A 492 53.83 -1.01 -0.25
CA THR A 492 54.56 -1.48 -1.45
C THR A 492 54.08 -2.76 -2.16
N ILE A 493 53.20 -2.62 -3.18
CA ILE A 493 53.27 -3.41 -4.42
C ILE A 493 52.97 -2.48 -5.63
N ASN A 494 53.79 -2.66 -6.66
CA ASN A 494 53.94 -1.91 -7.92
C ASN A 494 52.62 -1.78 -8.73
N PRO A 495 52.35 -0.65 -9.41
CA PRO A 495 51.07 -0.41 -10.09
C PRO A 495 51.12 -0.80 -11.57
N GLU A 496 51.27 -2.09 -11.88
CA GLU A 496 50.92 -2.63 -13.20
C GLU A 496 50.52 -4.10 -13.06
N GLN A 497 49.22 -4.37 -12.97
CA GLN A 497 48.52 -5.52 -13.57
C GLN A 497 47.07 -5.57 -13.07
N HIS A 498 46.15 -5.10 -13.91
CA HIS A 498 44.74 -5.45 -13.82
C HIS A 498 44.59 -6.96 -14.04
N ASN A 499 44.23 -7.71 -13.00
CA ASN A 499 43.42 -8.92 -13.12
C ASN A 499 42.83 -9.33 -11.77
N ASN A 500 41.53 -9.56 -11.77
CA ASN A 500 40.65 -9.86 -10.65
C ASN A 500 40.77 -11.35 -10.25
N PRO A 501 41.31 -11.73 -9.07
CA PRO A 501 41.47 -13.13 -8.70
C PRO A 501 40.59 -13.48 -7.49
N PHE A 502 39.28 -13.67 -7.71
CA PHE A 502 38.40 -14.34 -6.73
C PHE A 502 37.36 -15.24 -7.42
N LEU A 503 37.77 -15.83 -8.54
CA LEU A 503 37.15 -17.02 -9.14
C LEU A 503 38.26 -18.07 -9.27
N GLN A 504 37.96 -19.31 -8.84
CA GLN A 504 38.85 -20.50 -8.74
C GLN A 504 39.65 -20.54 -7.42
N SER A 505 39.68 -21.60 -6.61
CA SER A 505 39.25 -23.00 -6.73
C SER A 505 39.32 -23.67 -5.34
N GLU A 506 38.43 -24.63 -5.09
CA GLU A 506 38.62 -25.87 -4.31
C GLU A 506 39.28 -25.82 -2.91
N THR A 507 38.48 -26.04 -1.86
CA THR A 507 38.81 -26.90 -0.70
C THR A 507 37.58 -27.05 0.23
N TRP A 508 36.68 -27.99 -0.12
CA TRP A 508 35.56 -28.43 0.75
C TRP A 508 35.48 -29.96 0.80
N ALA A 509 36.62 -30.62 1.04
CA ALA A 509 36.69 -32.07 1.20
C ALA A 509 37.68 -32.49 2.29
N SER A 510 37.27 -32.40 3.57
CA SER A 510 37.82 -33.23 4.68
C SER A 510 37.16 -33.00 6.06
N LEU A 511 35.84 -32.81 6.13
CA LEU A 511 35.11 -32.81 7.41
C LEU A 511 34.04 -33.92 7.45
N TYR A 512 34.42 -35.10 6.96
CA TYR A 512 33.75 -36.38 7.19
C TYR A 512 34.81 -37.48 7.23
N ASP A 513 35.37 -37.69 8.42
CA ASP A 513 35.81 -38.98 8.97
C ASP A 513 35.86 -38.86 10.50
#